data_AF-A0A397HE94-F1
#
_entry.id   AF-A0A397HE94-F1
#
_cell.length_a   1.000
_cell.length_b   1.000
_cell.length_c   1.000
_cell.angle_alpha   90.00
_cell.angle_beta   90.00
_cell.angle_gamma   90.00
#
_symmetry.space_group_name_H-M   'P 1'
#
loop_
_entity.id
_entity.type
_entity.pdbx_description
1 polymer ?
#
loop_
_entity_poly.entity_id
_entity_poly.type
_entity_poly.pdbx_seq_one_letter_code
_entity_poly.pdbx_strand_id
1 'polypeptide(L)'
;MDDTTSYVPAPYGRACANCARAKCKCIIPETGGMCARADRSQLIPQSPGPAILDQNRVSSGCQDAIPALLTPEGSTPHGDSPGGSFTTSRGRAGRTEAYSSHTADTEAEETLKSFRSGPLEYLPFVHIPDRVSAAELKTESSFLWHCICAVQCKQTAGQTALSLSIRERVAQALLVDCQKNLDLLQGLLVYLGWITFHCQPQKYSLCTYIQLAISIVFDLGLHKTPLDDSRPAHCNGSGPIHNLKFPALPTRTMNERRAVLSCFLLSSWPDPMRWTAHMKECLEVLNERKETSNDAVLVQLVQIQLVVDKVIRRSWDESEITADGSDVPRLPTSFFIQAMQLQLQSIRNQISPELAENKVVLFHLYQAEVALYETALSRSATRVEDVDVTRLSHLYACLAATKNWLDLLLAVSPEKYVSLPVTIIFQISHCMSALFHLSTFDCPGWDREAVARTADLQSISQQVINRLDSVAEAAGIQNEGTDGDSWSKAASFIPKLQASWASKLLNAATMDSMEQSSSLPSVDEGFLETYLNWPDAAWLMEPLMLGTQNGV
;
A
#
# COMPACT_ATOMS: atom_id res chain seq x y z
N MET A 1 42.67 -49.26 11.74
CA MET A 1 42.49 -48.05 12.57
C MET A 1 41.19 -47.45 12.12
N ASP A 2 40.18 -47.60 12.98
CA ASP A 2 38.78 -47.27 12.73
C ASP A 2 38.58 -45.77 12.55
N ASP A 3 37.91 -45.37 11.47
CA ASP A 3 37.36 -44.02 11.30
C ASP A 3 35.85 -44.07 11.62
N THR A 4 35.53 -44.03 12.92
CA THR A 4 34.17 -43.86 13.41
C THR A 4 33.82 -42.37 13.39
N THR A 5 33.23 -41.90 12.29
CA THR A 5 32.58 -40.57 12.26
C THR A 5 31.36 -40.59 13.18
N SER A 6 31.58 -40.06 14.39
CA SER A 6 30.62 -39.84 15.45
C SER A 6 29.34 -39.14 14.95
N TYR A 7 28.20 -39.79 15.21
CA TYR A 7 26.85 -39.24 15.01
C TYR A 7 26.59 -38.16 16.07
N VAL A 8 26.53 -36.90 15.66
CA VAL A 8 26.12 -35.79 16.52
C VAL A 8 24.63 -35.46 16.24
N PRO A 9 23.70 -35.79 17.16
CA PRO A 9 22.30 -35.39 17.02
C PRO A 9 22.15 -33.87 17.17
N ALA A 10 21.19 -33.27 16.45
CA ALA A 10 20.88 -31.85 16.59
C ALA A 10 20.23 -31.56 17.96
N PRO A 11 20.37 -30.34 18.51
CA PRO A 11 19.93 -30.03 19.88
C PRO A 11 18.41 -30.10 20.08
N TYR A 12 17.62 -30.07 18.99
CA TYR A 12 16.17 -30.15 19.02
C TYR A 12 15.62 -30.95 17.82
N GLY A 13 15.03 -32.11 18.08
CA GLY A 13 14.33 -32.94 17.09
C GLY A 13 15.11 -34.13 16.52
N ARG A 14 14.39 -35.13 15.98
CA ARG A 14 14.93 -36.42 15.49
C ARG A 14 15.71 -36.35 14.17
N ALA A 15 16.23 -35.19 13.77
CA ALA A 15 16.91 -35.00 12.49
C ALA A 15 18.45 -34.91 12.67
N CYS A 16 19.22 -35.42 11.69
CA CYS A 16 20.68 -35.23 11.68
C CYS A 16 21.06 -33.81 11.24
N ALA A 17 22.26 -33.36 11.61
CA ALA A 17 22.75 -31.99 11.34
C ALA A 17 22.69 -31.59 9.85
N ASN A 18 22.99 -32.53 8.94
CA ASN A 18 22.95 -32.26 7.50
C ASN A 18 21.52 -32.02 6.98
N CYS A 19 20.53 -32.82 7.45
CA CYS A 19 19.14 -32.63 7.05
C CYS A 19 18.53 -31.37 7.67
N ALA A 20 18.90 -31.04 8.91
CA ALA A 20 18.49 -29.82 9.58
C ALA A 20 18.99 -28.58 8.83
N ARG A 21 20.29 -28.54 8.46
CA ARG A 21 20.87 -27.44 7.70
C ARG A 21 20.23 -27.29 6.30
N ALA A 22 19.87 -28.40 5.66
CA ALA A 22 19.23 -28.41 4.36
C ALA A 22 17.70 -28.22 4.39
N LYS A 23 17.09 -27.98 5.57
CA LYS A 23 15.64 -27.85 5.80
C LYS A 23 14.80 -28.96 5.14
N CYS A 24 15.31 -30.19 5.13
CA CYS A 24 14.66 -31.32 4.46
C CYS A 24 14.41 -32.48 5.43
N LYS A 25 13.41 -33.32 5.12
CA LYS A 25 12.99 -34.43 6.00
C LYS A 25 14.11 -35.47 6.17
N CYS A 26 14.50 -35.73 7.41
CA CYS A 26 15.47 -36.76 7.76
C CYS A 26 14.80 -38.15 7.75
N ILE A 27 15.38 -39.12 7.05
CA ILE A 27 14.88 -40.50 6.98
C ILE A 27 15.90 -41.41 7.66
N ILE A 28 15.49 -42.02 8.77
CA ILE A 28 16.28 -43.00 9.53
C ILE A 28 15.68 -44.38 9.27
N PRO A 29 16.47 -45.37 8.79
CA PRO A 29 15.98 -46.73 8.59
C PRO A 29 15.51 -47.37 9.90
N GLU A 30 14.44 -48.18 9.85
CA GLU A 30 13.87 -48.84 11.04
C GLU A 30 14.82 -49.84 11.71
N THR A 31 15.84 -50.31 10.99
CA THR A 31 16.88 -51.20 11.54
C THR A 31 17.91 -50.49 12.41
N GLY A 32 17.81 -49.16 12.58
CA GLY A 32 18.79 -48.34 13.30
C GLY A 32 20.09 -48.18 12.50
N GLY A 33 20.47 -46.95 12.18
CA GLY A 33 21.65 -46.67 11.36
C GLY A 33 21.73 -45.23 10.87
N MET A 34 22.73 -44.96 10.03
CA MET A 34 22.97 -43.63 9.45
C MET A 34 21.81 -43.19 8.55
N CYS A 35 21.58 -41.88 8.47
CA CYS A 35 20.55 -41.30 7.61
C CYS A 35 20.79 -41.68 6.13
N ALA A 36 19.75 -42.17 5.45
CA ALA A 36 19.83 -42.63 4.05
C ALA A 36 20.25 -41.53 3.05
N ARG A 37 20.20 -40.26 3.44
CA ARG A 37 20.66 -39.12 2.63
C ARG A 37 22.12 -38.74 2.85
N ALA A 38 22.75 -39.21 3.93
CA ALA A 38 24.16 -38.91 4.22
C ALA A 38 25.12 -39.77 3.39
N ASP A 39 24.64 -40.90 2.85
CA ASP A 39 25.45 -41.89 2.11
C ASP A 39 25.46 -41.67 0.58
N ARG A 40 24.84 -40.60 0.08
CA ARG A 40 24.91 -40.24 -1.34
C ARG A 40 25.49 -38.85 -1.53
N SER A 41 26.76 -38.83 -1.90
CA SER A 41 27.52 -37.71 -2.43
C SER A 41 26.99 -37.24 -3.80
N GLN A 42 25.75 -36.73 -3.86
CA GLN A 42 25.20 -35.97 -4.99
C GLN A 42 24.14 -34.98 -4.48
N LEU A 43 24.59 -33.78 -4.12
CA LEU A 43 23.73 -32.62 -3.82
C LEU A 43 23.57 -31.79 -5.09
N ILE A 44 22.44 -31.97 -5.79
CA ILE A 44 21.90 -30.95 -6.72
C ILE A 44 20.53 -30.56 -6.15
N PRO A 45 20.25 -29.28 -5.88
CA PRO A 45 18.90 -28.86 -5.50
C PRO A 45 17.99 -28.94 -6.74
N GLN A 46 17.16 -29.98 -6.84
CA GLN A 46 15.99 -29.95 -7.71
C GLN A 46 14.78 -29.49 -6.89
N SER A 47 14.21 -28.37 -7.30
CA SER A 47 12.92 -27.83 -6.84
C SER A 47 11.77 -28.82 -7.13
N PRO A 48 10.80 -29.01 -6.22
CA PRO A 48 9.69 -29.91 -6.47
C PRO A 48 8.68 -29.27 -7.43
N GLY A 49 8.50 -29.90 -8.61
CA GLY A 49 7.37 -29.66 -9.51
C GLY A 49 6.06 -30.27 -8.97
N PRO A 50 4.91 -29.90 -9.55
CA PRO A 50 3.59 -30.21 -9.02
C PRO A 50 3.24 -31.70 -9.16
N ALA A 51 2.66 -32.28 -8.11
CA ALA A 51 2.18 -33.66 -8.12
C ALA A 51 0.93 -33.79 -9.00
N ILE A 52 1.03 -34.64 -10.01
CA ILE A 52 -0.09 -35.14 -10.83
C ILE A 52 -0.81 -36.21 -10.01
N LEU A 53 -2.12 -36.05 -9.80
CA LEU A 53 -3.01 -37.04 -9.21
C LEU A 53 -3.29 -38.14 -10.23
N ASP A 54 -2.76 -39.33 -9.98
CA ASP A 54 -2.98 -40.51 -10.80
C ASP A 54 -4.33 -41.17 -10.41
N GLN A 55 -5.30 -41.04 -11.31
CA GLN A 55 -6.52 -41.85 -11.33
C GLN A 55 -6.14 -43.25 -11.80
N ASN A 56 -6.23 -44.27 -10.93
CA ASN A 56 -6.81 -45.58 -11.24
C ASN A 56 -6.51 -46.61 -10.14
N ARG A 57 -7.50 -46.91 -9.30
CA ARG A 57 -7.65 -48.26 -8.75
C ARG A 57 -9.13 -48.57 -8.55
N VAL A 58 -9.68 -49.32 -9.52
CA VAL A 58 -11.02 -49.91 -9.49
C VAL A 58 -10.97 -51.26 -8.79
N SER A 59 -11.99 -51.56 -7.97
CA SER A 59 -12.72 -52.85 -7.76
C SER A 59 -13.24 -52.89 -6.31
N SER A 60 -14.48 -53.26 -5.96
CA SER A 60 -15.65 -53.80 -6.67
C SER A 60 -16.82 -53.96 -5.66
N GLY A 61 -18.05 -53.62 -6.06
CA GLY A 61 -19.35 -54.22 -5.66
C GLY A 61 -19.91 -53.97 -4.25
N CYS A 62 -21.13 -53.41 -4.11
CA CYS A 62 -22.44 -54.10 -4.22
C CYS A 62 -23.59 -53.10 -3.92
N GLN A 63 -24.82 -53.49 -4.29
CA GLN A 63 -26.03 -52.68 -4.47
C GLN A 63 -26.88 -52.44 -3.20
N ASP A 64 -27.80 -51.48 -3.34
CA ASP A 64 -29.12 -51.29 -2.70
C ASP A 64 -29.25 -50.95 -1.20
N ALA A 65 -29.87 -49.79 -0.92
CA ALA A 65 -31.17 -49.65 -0.24
C ALA A 65 -31.36 -48.26 0.42
N ILE A 66 -32.49 -47.60 0.12
CA ILE A 66 -33.08 -46.49 0.88
C ILE A 66 -33.80 -47.07 2.13
N PRO A 67 -33.75 -46.41 3.31
CA PRO A 67 -34.99 -45.84 3.84
C PRO A 67 -34.86 -44.49 4.55
N ALA A 68 -36.03 -43.86 4.68
CA ALA A 68 -36.33 -42.52 5.16
C ALA A 68 -36.45 -42.38 6.69
N LEU A 69 -36.78 -41.14 7.10
CA LEU A 69 -37.44 -40.66 8.32
C LEU A 69 -36.58 -40.45 9.58
N LEU A 70 -36.67 -39.23 10.13
CA LEU A 70 -37.44 -38.95 11.35
C LEU A 70 -37.60 -37.42 11.56
N THR A 71 -38.84 -36.95 11.52
CA THR A 71 -39.33 -35.74 12.20
C THR A 71 -39.78 -36.11 13.61
N PRO A 72 -39.87 -35.14 14.54
CA PRO A 72 -40.84 -35.22 15.64
C PRO A 72 -41.96 -34.17 15.50
N GLU A 73 -43.16 -34.63 15.82
CA GLU A 73 -44.46 -33.96 15.82
C GLU A 73 -44.66 -33.00 17.00
N GLY A 74 -45.69 -32.13 16.89
CA GLY A 74 -46.22 -31.37 18.02
C GLY A 74 -47.40 -30.44 17.71
N SER A 75 -48.56 -31.03 17.38
CA SER A 75 -49.95 -30.65 17.78
C SER A 75 -50.57 -29.25 17.48
N THR A 76 -51.64 -29.29 16.67
CA THR A 76 -52.79 -28.35 16.49
C THR A 76 -53.76 -28.36 17.72
N PRO A 77 -54.78 -27.46 17.92
CA PRO A 77 -55.74 -26.99 16.88
C PRO A 77 -56.49 -25.61 16.99
N HIS A 78 -57.07 -25.24 15.83
CA HIS A 78 -58.30 -24.50 15.50
C HIS A 78 -58.67 -23.11 16.08
N GLY A 79 -59.07 -22.18 15.17
CA GLY A 79 -59.98 -21.07 15.47
C GLY A 79 -60.05 -19.97 14.40
N ASP A 80 -61.07 -20.06 13.54
CA ASP A 80 -61.89 -19.00 12.89
C ASP A 80 -61.31 -17.70 12.31
N SER A 81 -61.66 -17.44 11.05
CA SER A 81 -61.80 -16.09 10.45
C SER A 81 -63.22 -15.54 10.71
N PRO A 82 -63.47 -14.21 10.70
CA PRO A 82 -63.80 -13.58 9.40
C PRO A 82 -63.44 -12.08 9.25
N GLY A 83 -63.24 -11.67 8.00
CA GLY A 83 -63.90 -10.50 7.41
C GLY A 83 -63.30 -9.10 7.65
N GLY A 84 -62.69 -8.53 6.61
CA GLY A 84 -62.37 -7.11 6.53
C GLY A 84 -62.05 -6.67 5.09
N SER A 85 -63.09 -6.41 4.30
CA SER A 85 -62.97 -5.69 3.02
C SER A 85 -62.44 -4.27 3.25
N PHE A 86 -61.32 -3.91 2.62
CA PHE A 86 -61.03 -2.53 2.29
C PHE A 86 -60.54 -2.42 0.84
N THR A 87 -61.13 -1.43 0.19
CA THR A 87 -61.05 -1.06 -1.21
C THR A 87 -59.65 -0.64 -1.64
N THR A 88 -59.22 -1.17 -2.78
CA THR A 88 -58.00 -0.79 -3.49
C THR A 88 -58.14 0.63 -4.05
N SER A 89 -57.51 1.62 -3.40
CA SER A 89 -57.22 2.91 -4.04
C SER A 89 -55.92 2.79 -4.85
N ARG A 90 -56.07 2.36 -6.09
CA ARG A 90 -54.98 2.29 -7.08
C ARG A 90 -54.82 3.68 -7.71
N GLY A 91 -54.01 4.54 -7.11
CA GLY A 91 -53.84 5.90 -7.65
C GLY A 91 -52.99 6.88 -6.84
N ARG A 92 -51.85 6.45 -6.26
CA ARG A 92 -50.86 7.41 -5.72
C ARG A 92 -49.41 6.91 -5.63
N ALA A 93 -49.13 5.63 -5.95
CA ALA A 93 -47.78 5.07 -5.87
C ALA A 93 -46.83 5.57 -6.98
N GLY A 94 -47.33 5.80 -8.20
CA GLY A 94 -46.48 6.15 -9.35
C GLY A 94 -45.85 7.55 -9.32
N ARG A 95 -46.34 8.48 -8.49
CA ARG A 95 -45.79 9.85 -8.42
C ARG A 95 -44.63 9.97 -7.42
N THR A 96 -44.62 9.11 -6.39
CA THR A 96 -43.56 9.07 -5.38
C THR A 96 -42.37 8.23 -5.85
N GLU A 97 -42.63 7.14 -6.58
CA GLU A 97 -41.58 6.32 -7.21
C GLU A 97 -40.84 7.05 -8.33
N ALA A 98 -41.56 7.78 -9.19
CA ALA A 98 -40.93 8.58 -10.25
C ALA A 98 -40.09 9.73 -9.69
N TYR A 99 -40.56 10.41 -8.64
CA TYR A 99 -39.80 11.49 -7.99
C TYR A 99 -38.55 10.95 -7.29
N SER A 100 -38.66 9.82 -6.57
CA SER A 100 -37.54 9.15 -5.91
C SER A 100 -36.48 8.62 -6.90
N SER A 101 -36.92 8.07 -8.04
CA SER A 101 -36.02 7.61 -9.11
C SER A 101 -35.26 8.77 -9.73
N HIS A 102 -35.93 9.88 -10.06
CA HIS A 102 -35.28 11.05 -10.64
C HIS A 102 -34.28 11.72 -9.67
N THR A 103 -34.59 11.75 -8.36
CA THR A 103 -33.63 12.27 -7.36
C THR A 103 -32.42 11.36 -7.22
N ALA A 104 -32.60 10.04 -7.21
CA ALA A 104 -31.50 9.09 -7.12
C ALA A 104 -30.58 9.11 -8.35
N ASP A 105 -31.15 9.27 -9.55
CA ASP A 105 -30.38 9.41 -10.78
C ASP A 105 -29.56 10.71 -10.79
N THR A 106 -30.15 11.81 -10.29
CA THR A 106 -29.44 13.11 -10.19
C THR A 106 -28.28 13.04 -9.18
N GLU A 107 -28.51 12.44 -8.02
CA GLU A 107 -27.48 12.24 -6.98
C GLU A 107 -26.33 11.36 -7.49
N ALA A 108 -26.62 10.33 -8.29
CA ALA A 108 -25.61 9.49 -8.91
C ALA A 108 -24.73 10.27 -9.91
N GLU A 109 -25.32 11.12 -10.75
CA GLU A 109 -24.54 11.96 -11.67
C GLU A 109 -23.67 12.98 -10.93
N GLU A 110 -24.18 13.59 -9.86
CA GLU A 110 -23.41 14.49 -9.00
C GLU A 110 -22.24 13.76 -8.32
N THR A 111 -22.48 12.54 -7.84
CA THR A 111 -21.47 11.66 -7.25
C THR A 111 -20.35 11.39 -8.25
N LEU A 112 -20.68 11.00 -9.49
CA LEU A 112 -19.70 10.73 -10.52
C LEU A 112 -18.90 11.98 -10.90
N LYS A 113 -19.59 13.12 -11.04
CA LYS A 113 -18.95 14.41 -11.35
C LYS A 113 -17.97 14.82 -10.25
N SER A 114 -18.36 14.72 -8.98
CA SER A 114 -17.50 15.02 -7.84
C SER A 114 -16.26 14.12 -7.80
N PHE A 115 -16.42 12.83 -8.13
CA PHE A 115 -15.30 11.89 -8.23
C PHE A 115 -14.31 12.28 -9.35
N ARG A 116 -14.82 12.71 -10.51
CA ARG A 116 -13.99 13.17 -11.65
C ARG A 116 -13.14 14.40 -11.32
N SER A 117 -13.73 15.41 -10.69
CA SER A 117 -13.07 16.71 -10.41
C SER A 117 -12.45 16.82 -9.01
N GLY A 118 -12.27 15.69 -8.33
CA GLY A 118 -11.69 15.65 -6.98
C GLY A 118 -10.68 14.52 -6.89
N PRO A 119 -11.08 13.31 -6.43
CA PRO A 119 -10.20 12.15 -6.33
C PRO A 119 -9.29 11.90 -7.54
N LEU A 120 -9.82 11.92 -8.77
CA LEU A 120 -9.01 11.63 -9.97
C LEU A 120 -7.97 12.70 -10.33
N GLU A 121 -8.03 13.90 -9.74
CA GLU A 121 -6.97 14.91 -9.88
C GLU A 121 -5.72 14.50 -9.11
N TYR A 122 -5.89 13.87 -7.94
CA TYR A 122 -4.79 13.48 -7.05
C TYR A 122 -4.21 12.10 -7.36
N LEU A 123 -5.04 11.16 -7.82
CA LEU A 123 -4.61 9.82 -8.23
C LEU A 123 -5.27 9.40 -9.55
N PRO A 124 -4.63 9.66 -10.71
CA PRO A 124 -5.23 9.44 -12.03
C PRO A 124 -5.20 7.98 -12.54
N PHE A 125 -5.77 7.03 -11.79
CA PHE A 125 -5.71 5.61 -12.16
C PHE A 125 -6.66 5.20 -13.30
N VAL A 126 -7.64 6.04 -13.63
CA VAL A 126 -8.63 5.82 -14.69
C VAL A 126 -9.05 7.16 -15.29
N HIS A 127 -9.37 7.17 -16.57
CA HIS A 127 -10.10 8.26 -17.21
C HIS A 127 -11.55 7.83 -17.47
N ILE A 128 -12.50 8.57 -16.91
CA ILE A 128 -13.94 8.39 -17.13
C ILE A 128 -14.45 9.64 -17.88
N PRO A 129 -14.65 9.57 -19.20
CA PRO A 129 -15.06 10.72 -20.00
C PRO A 129 -16.38 11.34 -19.54
N ASP A 130 -16.56 12.65 -19.69
CA ASP A 130 -17.78 13.37 -19.26
C ASP A 130 -19.07 12.86 -19.91
N ARG A 131 -18.97 12.25 -21.09
CA ARG A 131 -20.10 11.63 -21.80
C ARG A 131 -20.65 10.36 -21.13
N VAL A 132 -19.84 9.69 -20.30
CA VAL A 132 -20.25 8.44 -19.63
C VAL A 132 -21.16 8.79 -18.46
N SER A 133 -22.37 8.25 -18.46
CA SER A 133 -23.33 8.47 -17.35
C SER A 133 -23.01 7.59 -16.13
N ALA A 134 -23.53 7.95 -14.97
CA ALA A 134 -23.47 7.10 -13.78
C ALA A 134 -24.19 5.76 -14.01
N ALA A 135 -25.29 5.76 -14.75
CA ALA A 135 -26.02 4.54 -15.11
C ALA A 135 -25.17 3.62 -16.01
N GLU A 136 -24.53 4.17 -17.05
CA GLU A 136 -23.62 3.43 -17.93
C GLU A 136 -22.43 2.86 -17.16
N LEU A 137 -21.77 3.67 -16.32
CA LEU A 137 -20.66 3.21 -15.49
C LEU A 137 -21.08 2.11 -14.52
N LYS A 138 -22.26 2.21 -13.91
CA LYS A 138 -22.82 1.17 -13.04
C LYS A 138 -23.08 -0.15 -13.77
N THR A 139 -23.44 -0.09 -15.05
CA THR A 139 -23.64 -1.28 -15.89
C THR A 139 -22.31 -1.88 -16.36
N GLU A 140 -21.36 -1.06 -16.79
CA GLU A 140 -20.09 -1.53 -17.37
C GLU A 140 -19.02 -1.87 -16.32
N SER A 141 -19.04 -1.20 -15.17
CA SER A 141 -18.02 -1.29 -14.12
C SER A 141 -18.67 -1.14 -12.74
N SER A 142 -19.52 -2.12 -12.42
CA SER A 142 -20.36 -2.09 -11.23
C SER A 142 -19.58 -2.05 -9.92
N PHE A 143 -18.38 -2.66 -9.87
CA PHE A 143 -17.56 -2.67 -8.66
C PHE A 143 -16.85 -1.33 -8.47
N LEU A 144 -16.27 -0.76 -9.53
CA LEU A 144 -15.73 0.59 -9.51
C LEU A 144 -16.78 1.61 -9.08
N TRP A 145 -17.99 1.53 -9.66
CA TRP A 145 -19.11 2.40 -9.25
C TRP A 145 -19.41 2.28 -7.75
N HIS A 146 -19.45 1.06 -7.22
CA HIS A 146 -19.68 0.83 -5.81
C HIS A 146 -18.61 1.47 -4.91
N CYS A 147 -17.33 1.39 -5.31
CA CYS A 147 -16.23 2.07 -4.63
C CYS A 147 -16.33 3.61 -4.72
N ILE A 148 -16.75 4.15 -5.88
CA ILE A 148 -16.97 5.59 -6.06
C ILE A 148 -18.04 6.10 -5.09
N CYS A 149 -19.17 5.38 -4.97
CA CYS A 149 -20.23 5.72 -4.01
C CYS A 149 -19.69 5.73 -2.57
N ALA A 150 -18.82 4.79 -2.21
CA ALA A 150 -18.25 4.73 -0.85
C ALA A 150 -17.34 5.93 -0.55
N VAL A 151 -16.50 6.34 -1.51
CA VAL A 151 -15.62 7.51 -1.34
C VAL A 151 -16.41 8.82 -1.25
N GLN A 152 -17.51 8.93 -2.00
CA GLN A 152 -18.33 10.15 -2.03
C GLN A 152 -19.42 10.19 -0.95
N CYS A 153 -19.64 9.09 -0.20
CA CYS A 153 -20.63 9.03 0.86
C CYS A 153 -20.24 9.93 2.03
N LYS A 154 -21.12 10.89 2.36
CA LYS A 154 -20.89 11.86 3.44
C LYS A 154 -21.35 11.36 4.81
N GLN A 155 -22.24 10.39 4.86
CA GLN A 155 -22.70 9.76 6.10
C GLN A 155 -21.66 8.73 6.56
N THR A 156 -21.06 8.94 7.73
CA THR A 156 -20.02 8.02 8.24
C THR A 156 -20.52 6.59 8.44
N ALA A 157 -21.78 6.42 8.87
CA ALA A 157 -22.42 5.11 8.98
C ALA A 157 -22.60 4.44 7.61
N GLY A 158 -23.05 5.20 6.60
CA GLY A 158 -23.23 4.72 5.24
C GLY A 158 -21.90 4.34 4.59
N GLN A 159 -20.88 5.18 4.75
CA GLN A 159 -19.52 4.93 4.29
C GLN A 159 -18.93 3.66 4.90
N THR A 160 -19.13 3.44 6.20
CA THR A 160 -18.71 2.21 6.89
C THR A 160 -19.40 0.97 6.32
N ALA A 161 -20.71 1.04 6.11
CA ALA A 161 -21.49 -0.07 5.53
C ALA A 161 -21.05 -0.40 4.10
N LEU A 162 -20.87 0.62 3.25
CA LEU A 162 -20.35 0.46 1.88
C LEU A 162 -18.95 -0.16 1.89
N SER A 163 -18.08 0.30 2.79
CA SER A 163 -16.73 -0.22 2.92
C SER A 163 -16.68 -1.68 3.35
N LEU A 164 -17.60 -2.12 4.23
CA LEU A 164 -17.75 -3.54 4.56
C LEU A 164 -18.21 -4.34 3.32
N SER A 165 -19.24 -3.86 2.62
CA SER A 165 -19.74 -4.52 1.41
C SER A 165 -18.67 -4.65 0.32
N ILE A 166 -17.81 -3.64 0.15
CA ILE A 166 -16.68 -3.69 -0.78
C ILE A 166 -15.73 -4.83 -0.42
N ARG A 167 -15.36 -4.97 0.86
CA ARG A 167 -14.46 -6.05 1.30
C ARG A 167 -15.07 -7.44 1.08
N GLU A 168 -16.36 -7.59 1.37
CA GLU A 168 -17.09 -8.84 1.11
C GLU A 168 -17.12 -9.17 -0.38
N ARG A 169 -17.39 -8.18 -1.24
CA ARG A 169 -17.37 -8.34 -2.70
C ARG A 169 -15.99 -8.71 -3.24
N VAL A 170 -14.93 -8.06 -2.75
CA VAL A 170 -13.55 -8.39 -3.13
C VAL A 170 -13.20 -9.81 -2.72
N ALA A 171 -13.51 -10.20 -1.48
CA ALA A 171 -13.24 -11.55 -0.98
C ALA A 171 -13.99 -12.60 -1.81
N GLN A 172 -15.27 -12.38 -2.09
CA GLN A 172 -16.08 -13.27 -2.93
C GLN A 172 -15.51 -13.34 -4.35
N ALA A 173 -15.31 -12.20 -5.01
CA ALA A 173 -14.87 -12.15 -6.41
C ALA A 173 -13.47 -12.76 -6.61
N LEU A 174 -12.51 -12.42 -5.74
CA LEU A 174 -11.11 -12.84 -5.94
C LEU A 174 -10.82 -14.23 -5.37
N LEU A 175 -11.38 -14.58 -4.21
CA LEU A 175 -11.00 -15.80 -3.48
C LEU A 175 -11.94 -16.96 -3.74
N VAL A 176 -13.23 -16.70 -3.97
CA VAL A 176 -14.24 -17.74 -4.21
C VAL A 176 -14.46 -17.90 -5.70
N ASP A 177 -14.86 -16.83 -6.39
CA ASP A 177 -15.21 -16.86 -7.81
C ASP A 177 -13.98 -16.78 -8.73
N CYS A 178 -12.81 -16.49 -8.16
CA CYS A 178 -11.54 -16.38 -8.87
C CYS A 178 -11.58 -15.44 -10.09
N GLN A 179 -12.39 -14.38 -10.05
CA GLN A 179 -12.50 -13.38 -11.09
C GLN A 179 -11.31 -12.42 -11.07
N LYS A 180 -10.82 -12.03 -12.25
CA LYS A 180 -9.81 -10.97 -12.43
C LYS A 180 -10.17 -10.18 -13.66
N ASN A 181 -10.42 -8.88 -13.49
CA ASN A 181 -10.77 -7.96 -14.57
C ASN A 181 -10.38 -6.53 -14.18
N LEU A 182 -10.47 -5.62 -15.15
CA LEU A 182 -10.09 -4.22 -14.95
C LEU A 182 -11.01 -3.49 -13.96
N ASP A 183 -12.30 -3.82 -13.91
CA ASP A 183 -13.27 -3.26 -12.94
C ASP A 183 -12.83 -3.52 -11.49
N LEU A 184 -12.47 -4.77 -11.18
CA LEU A 184 -11.93 -5.17 -9.88
C LEU A 184 -10.63 -4.46 -9.53
N LEU A 185 -9.69 -4.35 -10.49
CA LEU A 185 -8.44 -3.62 -10.29
C LEU A 185 -8.71 -2.14 -9.99
N GLN A 186 -9.50 -1.47 -10.82
CA GLN A 186 -9.82 -0.06 -10.67
C GLN A 186 -10.57 0.22 -9.36
N GLY A 187 -11.55 -0.61 -8.99
CA GLY A 187 -12.24 -0.50 -7.71
C GLY A 187 -11.30 -0.74 -6.51
N LEU A 188 -10.32 -1.65 -6.62
CA LEU A 188 -9.29 -1.82 -5.58
C LEU A 188 -8.35 -0.62 -5.48
N LEU A 189 -8.01 0.02 -6.61
CA LEU A 189 -7.22 1.25 -6.59
C LEU A 189 -7.99 2.40 -5.91
N VAL A 190 -9.32 2.46 -6.05
CA VAL A 190 -10.17 3.37 -5.24
C VAL A 190 -10.14 2.99 -3.76
N TYR A 191 -10.24 1.70 -3.45
CA TYR A 191 -10.20 1.22 -2.07
C TYR A 191 -8.89 1.60 -1.36
N LEU A 192 -7.76 1.32 -2.01
CA LEU A 192 -6.42 1.67 -1.56
C LEU A 192 -6.23 3.17 -1.48
N GLY A 193 -6.70 3.91 -2.48
CA GLY A 193 -6.55 5.35 -2.57
C GLY A 193 -7.27 6.09 -1.44
N TRP A 194 -8.49 5.74 -1.08
CA TRP A 194 -9.30 6.57 -0.17
C TRP A 194 -10.01 5.77 0.92
N ILE A 195 -10.65 4.66 0.55
CA ILE A 195 -11.56 3.95 1.46
C ILE A 195 -10.84 3.41 2.69
N THR A 196 -9.59 2.95 2.53
CA THR A 196 -8.83 2.41 3.66
C THR A 196 -8.69 3.44 4.78
N PHE A 197 -8.52 4.73 4.46
CA PHE A 197 -8.43 5.80 5.47
C PHE A 197 -9.74 6.02 6.22
N HIS A 198 -10.86 5.79 5.55
CA HIS A 198 -12.20 5.98 6.08
C HIS A 198 -12.74 4.77 6.86
N CYS A 199 -12.12 3.59 6.72
CA CYS A 199 -12.54 2.37 7.41
C CYS A 199 -12.01 2.32 8.86
N GLN A 200 -12.88 2.48 9.86
CA GLN A 200 -12.55 2.27 11.28
C GLN A 200 -13.62 1.40 11.98
N PRO A 201 -13.29 0.56 12.99
CA PRO A 201 -11.96 0.16 13.47
C PRO A 201 -11.50 -1.28 13.05
N GLN A 202 -10.18 -1.46 12.98
CA GLN A 202 -9.39 -2.69 13.26
C GLN A 202 -9.49 -3.96 12.38
N LYS A 203 -9.93 -3.88 11.11
CA LYS A 203 -9.80 -5.02 10.16
C LYS A 203 -9.43 -4.61 8.73
N TYR A 204 -8.38 -3.83 8.57
CA TYR A 204 -7.84 -3.48 7.27
C TYR A 204 -6.37 -3.89 7.19
N SER A 205 -5.95 -4.39 6.03
CA SER A 205 -4.56 -4.71 5.73
C SER A 205 -4.26 -4.12 4.36
N LEU A 206 -3.64 -2.93 4.33
CA LEU A 206 -3.26 -2.30 3.07
C LEU A 206 -2.39 -3.24 2.26
N CYS A 207 -1.39 -3.85 2.89
CA CYS A 207 -0.51 -4.82 2.27
C CYS A 207 -1.31 -5.92 1.58
N THR A 208 -2.32 -6.48 2.25
CA THR A 208 -3.17 -7.50 1.63
C THR A 208 -3.85 -6.97 0.37
N TYR A 209 -4.50 -5.81 0.43
CA TYR A 209 -5.20 -5.25 -0.74
C TYR A 209 -4.25 -4.79 -1.85
N ILE A 210 -3.06 -4.30 -1.52
CA ILE A 210 -1.98 -4.00 -2.48
C ILE A 210 -1.56 -5.30 -3.17
N GLN A 211 -1.31 -6.37 -2.43
CA GLN A 211 -0.93 -7.67 -3.00
C GLN A 211 -2.06 -8.28 -3.86
N LEU A 212 -3.32 -8.07 -3.50
CA LEU A 212 -4.46 -8.44 -4.35
C LEU A 212 -4.48 -7.63 -5.65
N ALA A 213 -4.27 -6.32 -5.59
CA ALA A 213 -4.20 -5.47 -6.79
C ALA A 213 -3.02 -5.86 -7.70
N ILE A 214 -1.85 -6.12 -7.11
CA ILE A 214 -0.67 -6.64 -7.81
C ILE A 214 -1.00 -7.98 -8.47
N SER A 215 -1.63 -8.91 -7.74
CA SER A 215 -2.06 -10.21 -8.29
C SER A 215 -2.94 -10.05 -9.53
N ILE A 216 -3.93 -9.13 -9.52
CA ILE A 216 -4.76 -8.84 -10.69
C ILE A 216 -3.93 -8.26 -11.85
N VAL A 217 -2.98 -7.36 -11.58
CA VAL A 217 -2.04 -6.85 -12.60
C VAL A 217 -1.22 -7.99 -13.23
N PHE A 218 -0.82 -8.98 -12.45
CA PHE A 218 -0.11 -10.16 -12.92
C PHE A 218 -1.01 -11.07 -13.77
N ASP A 219 -2.21 -11.38 -13.30
CA ASP A 219 -3.17 -12.25 -13.97
C ASP A 219 -3.69 -11.66 -15.31
N LEU A 220 -3.93 -10.35 -15.36
CA LEU A 220 -4.27 -9.63 -16.60
C LEU A 220 -3.03 -9.39 -17.51
N GLY A 221 -1.85 -9.78 -17.03
CA GLY A 221 -0.59 -9.60 -17.71
C GLY A 221 -0.19 -8.13 -17.93
N LEU A 222 -0.80 -7.14 -17.24
CA LEU A 222 -0.60 -5.69 -17.49
C LEU A 222 0.86 -5.23 -17.29
N HIS A 223 1.70 -6.05 -16.66
CA HIS A 223 3.12 -5.79 -16.44
C HIS A 223 4.03 -6.25 -17.61
N LYS A 224 3.48 -6.96 -18.61
CA LYS A 224 4.20 -7.51 -19.77
C LYS A 224 3.72 -6.88 -21.08
N THR A 225 4.63 -6.68 -22.01
CA THR A 225 4.30 -6.32 -23.39
C THR A 225 3.38 -7.39 -23.98
N PRO A 226 2.26 -7.02 -24.64
CA PRO A 226 1.45 -7.96 -25.42
C PRO A 226 2.35 -8.79 -26.34
N LEU A 227 2.14 -10.11 -26.40
CA LEU A 227 2.90 -10.96 -27.32
C LEU A 227 2.58 -10.51 -28.76
N ASP A 228 3.63 -10.12 -29.47
CA ASP A 228 3.56 -9.78 -30.89
C ASP A 228 3.44 -11.09 -31.71
N ASP A 229 2.33 -11.24 -32.42
CA ASP A 229 2.04 -12.36 -33.34
C ASP A 229 3.11 -12.54 -34.44
N SER A 230 4.00 -11.56 -34.60
CA SER A 230 5.06 -11.52 -35.62
C SER A 230 6.25 -12.45 -35.34
N ARG A 231 6.38 -13.03 -34.15
CA ARG A 231 7.51 -13.91 -33.81
C ARG A 231 7.10 -15.38 -33.89
N PRO A 232 7.53 -16.15 -34.90
CA PRO A 232 7.27 -17.59 -34.94
C PRO A 232 7.92 -18.23 -33.70
N ALA A 233 7.09 -18.86 -32.88
CA ALA A 233 7.53 -19.65 -31.74
C ALA A 233 8.54 -20.70 -32.24
N HIS A 234 9.83 -20.46 -32.02
CA HIS A 234 10.86 -21.47 -32.24
C HIS A 234 10.79 -22.46 -31.07
N CYS A 235 9.77 -23.31 -31.11
CA CYS A 235 9.64 -24.45 -30.22
C CYS A 235 10.61 -25.54 -30.69
N ASN A 236 11.86 -25.50 -30.21
CA ASN A 236 12.67 -26.72 -30.11
C ASN A 236 12.17 -27.51 -28.90
N GLY A 237 11.05 -28.21 -29.09
CA GLY A 237 10.41 -29.01 -28.06
C GLY A 237 9.34 -29.90 -28.68
N SER A 238 9.76 -31.05 -29.18
CA SER A 238 8.91 -32.10 -29.74
C SER A 238 7.94 -32.63 -28.67
N GLY A 239 6.68 -32.22 -28.76
CA GLY A 239 5.54 -32.82 -28.07
C GLY A 239 4.24 -32.44 -28.79
N PRO A 240 3.28 -33.36 -28.98
CA PRO A 240 2.05 -33.06 -29.72
C PRO A 240 1.07 -32.35 -28.78
N ILE A 241 1.15 -31.02 -28.71
CA ILE A 241 0.08 -30.22 -28.10
C ILE A 241 -0.60 -29.44 -29.22
N HIS A 242 -1.91 -29.67 -29.29
CA HIS A 242 -2.87 -29.13 -30.24
C HIS A 242 -2.72 -27.63 -30.51
N ASN A 243 -3.16 -27.24 -31.71
CA ASN A 243 -3.32 -25.90 -32.26
C ASN A 243 -4.09 -24.91 -31.34
N LEU A 244 -3.52 -24.55 -30.20
CA LEU A 244 -3.95 -23.40 -29.40
C LEU A 244 -3.39 -22.17 -30.09
N LYS A 245 -4.16 -21.61 -31.03
CA LYS A 245 -4.00 -20.21 -31.41
C LYS A 245 -4.24 -19.40 -30.14
N PHE A 246 -3.19 -18.98 -29.46
CA PHE A 246 -3.31 -17.97 -28.43
C PHE A 246 -3.87 -16.73 -29.12
N PRO A 247 -5.03 -16.19 -28.68
CA PRO A 247 -5.52 -14.93 -29.22
C PRO A 247 -4.42 -13.88 -29.05
N ALA A 248 -4.11 -13.14 -30.11
CA ALA A 248 -3.27 -11.95 -30.03
C ALA A 248 -3.72 -11.12 -28.81
N LEU A 249 -2.80 -10.82 -27.90
CA LEU A 249 -3.13 -9.96 -26.78
C LEU A 249 -3.48 -8.57 -27.35
N PRO A 250 -4.68 -8.02 -27.07
CA PRO A 250 -5.08 -6.72 -27.59
C PRO A 250 -4.07 -5.64 -27.22
N THR A 251 -3.91 -4.63 -28.09
CA THR A 251 -3.19 -3.40 -27.76
C THR A 251 -3.72 -2.86 -26.43
N ARG A 252 -2.82 -2.58 -25.46
CA ARG A 252 -3.23 -2.05 -24.14
C ARG A 252 -4.05 -0.78 -24.28
N THR A 253 -5.21 -0.77 -23.65
CA THR A 253 -6.03 0.42 -23.49
C THR A 253 -5.33 1.44 -22.58
N MET A 254 -5.67 2.71 -22.72
CA MET A 254 -5.09 3.77 -21.89
C MET A 254 -5.46 3.61 -20.41
N ASN A 255 -6.66 3.09 -20.11
CA ASN A 255 -7.07 2.79 -18.74
C ASN A 255 -6.30 1.61 -18.10
N GLU A 256 -5.92 0.59 -18.87
CA GLU A 256 -5.00 -0.45 -18.36
C GLU A 256 -3.62 0.14 -18.03
N ARG A 257 -3.11 1.04 -18.88
CA ARG A 257 -1.83 1.72 -18.68
C ARG A 257 -1.84 2.61 -17.43
N ARG A 258 -2.91 3.38 -17.23
CA ARG A 258 -3.11 4.17 -16.01
C ARG A 258 -3.20 3.27 -14.77
N ALA A 259 -3.99 2.21 -14.83
CA ALA A 259 -4.20 1.31 -13.70
C ALA A 259 -2.90 0.62 -13.24
N VAL A 260 -2.08 0.11 -14.17
CA VAL A 260 -0.80 -0.53 -13.80
C VAL A 260 0.20 0.47 -13.21
N LEU A 261 0.27 1.69 -13.74
CA LEU A 261 1.14 2.74 -13.22
C LEU A 261 0.68 3.26 -11.85
N SER A 262 -0.63 3.43 -11.64
CA SER A 262 -1.15 3.80 -10.33
C SER A 262 -1.02 2.66 -9.31
N CYS A 263 -1.12 1.40 -9.74
CA CYS A 263 -0.79 0.26 -8.89
C CYS A 263 0.70 0.28 -8.49
N PHE A 264 1.60 0.62 -9.41
CA PHE A 264 3.02 0.85 -9.07
C PHE A 264 3.19 1.95 -8.02
N LEU A 265 2.53 3.10 -8.18
CA LEU A 265 2.56 4.20 -7.19
C LEU A 265 2.07 3.74 -5.81
N LEU A 266 0.95 3.02 -5.75
CA LEU A 266 0.36 2.55 -4.48
C LEU A 266 1.12 1.38 -3.84
N SER A 267 1.83 0.58 -4.62
CA SER A 267 2.62 -0.56 -4.13
C SER A 267 4.00 -0.17 -3.62
N SER A 268 4.38 1.11 -3.71
CA SER A 268 5.75 1.58 -3.43
C SER A 268 6.26 1.34 -1.99
N TRP A 269 5.44 0.70 -1.14
CA TRP A 269 5.82 0.17 0.16
C TRP A 269 4.82 -0.94 0.60
N PRO A 270 5.23 -2.07 1.22
CA PRO A 270 6.58 -2.46 1.67
C PRO A 270 7.37 -3.36 0.70
N ASP A 271 6.81 -3.77 -0.44
CA ASP A 271 7.59 -4.42 -1.51
C ASP A 271 7.12 -3.83 -2.85
N PRO A 272 7.84 -2.82 -3.37
CA PRO A 272 7.43 -2.11 -4.57
C PRO A 272 7.31 -3.08 -5.73
N MET A 273 6.18 -3.02 -6.44
CA MET A 273 6.04 -3.77 -7.67
C MET A 273 7.23 -3.46 -8.58
N ARG A 274 7.94 -4.50 -9.03
CA ARG A 274 9.14 -4.34 -9.84
C ARG A 274 8.83 -3.54 -11.10
N TRP A 275 9.50 -2.40 -11.26
CA TRP A 275 9.41 -1.61 -12.47
C TRP A 275 9.84 -2.43 -13.70
N THR A 276 9.00 -2.47 -14.73
CA THR A 276 9.24 -3.26 -15.95
C THR A 276 9.45 -2.38 -17.18
N ALA A 277 10.08 -2.94 -18.21
CA ALA A 277 10.21 -2.27 -19.51
C ALA A 277 8.84 -1.92 -20.12
N HIS A 278 7.82 -2.75 -19.90
CA HIS A 278 6.47 -2.46 -20.38
C HIS A 278 5.82 -1.31 -19.61
N MET A 279 6.02 -1.19 -18.30
CA MET A 279 5.53 -0.02 -17.56
C MET A 279 6.18 1.28 -18.06
N LYS A 280 7.47 1.22 -18.44
CA LYS A 280 8.15 2.33 -19.11
C LYS A 280 7.48 2.70 -20.44
N GLU A 281 7.18 1.70 -21.28
CA GLU A 281 6.42 1.90 -22.52
C GLU A 281 5.02 2.49 -22.24
N CYS A 282 4.32 2.03 -21.19
CA CYS A 282 3.04 2.60 -20.77
C CYS A 282 3.16 4.08 -20.42
N LEU A 283 4.21 4.45 -19.70
CA LEU A 283 4.51 5.83 -19.31
C LEU A 283 4.80 6.71 -20.54
N GLU A 284 5.61 6.20 -21.48
CA GLU A 284 5.94 6.88 -22.74
C GLU A 284 4.67 7.10 -23.60
N VAL A 285 3.83 6.08 -23.76
CA VAL A 285 2.56 6.18 -24.50
C VAL A 285 1.61 7.19 -23.85
N LEU A 286 1.50 7.22 -22.52
CA LEU A 286 0.69 8.22 -21.80
C LEU A 286 1.21 9.64 -22.01
N ASN A 287 2.53 9.82 -22.06
CA ASN A 287 3.13 11.13 -22.32
C ASN A 287 2.92 11.60 -23.76
N GLU A 288 2.92 10.68 -24.74
CA GLU A 288 2.78 11.03 -26.16
C GLU A 288 1.32 11.20 -26.62
N ARG A 289 0.41 10.32 -26.18
CA ARG A 289 -0.95 10.21 -26.72
C ARG A 289 -2.05 10.76 -25.82
N LYS A 290 -1.69 11.41 -24.70
CA LYS A 290 -2.55 12.05 -23.68
C LYS A 290 -4.03 12.16 -24.07
N GLU A 291 -4.91 11.42 -23.37
CA GLU A 291 -6.36 11.56 -23.54
C GLU A 291 -6.96 12.60 -22.57
N THR A 292 -6.30 12.84 -21.43
CA THR A 292 -6.72 13.81 -20.41
C THR A 292 -5.52 14.56 -19.83
N SER A 293 -5.76 15.75 -19.26
CA SER A 293 -4.74 16.51 -18.54
C SER A 293 -4.09 15.71 -17.40
N ASN A 294 -4.85 14.80 -16.78
CA ASN A 294 -4.37 14.00 -15.66
C ASN A 294 -3.34 12.94 -16.09
N ASP A 295 -3.22 12.63 -17.39
CA ASP A 295 -2.17 11.74 -17.90
C ASP A 295 -0.79 12.36 -17.67
N ALA A 296 -0.68 13.67 -17.93
CA ALA A 296 0.57 14.38 -17.71
C ALA A 296 0.93 14.45 -16.21
N VAL A 297 -0.07 14.58 -15.34
CA VAL A 297 0.12 14.48 -13.88
C VAL A 297 0.66 13.10 -13.51
N LEU A 298 -0.02 12.02 -13.91
CA LEU A 298 0.40 10.64 -13.61
C LEU A 298 1.82 10.35 -14.09
N VAL A 299 2.19 10.84 -15.27
CA VAL A 299 3.55 10.69 -15.81
C VAL A 299 4.58 11.29 -14.85
N GLN A 300 4.34 12.51 -14.37
CA GLN A 300 5.24 13.16 -13.41
C GLN A 300 5.29 12.40 -12.07
N LEU A 301 4.13 11.96 -11.54
CA LEU A 301 4.09 11.23 -10.28
C LEU A 301 4.94 9.94 -10.35
N VAL A 302 4.83 9.18 -11.43
CA VAL A 302 5.61 7.95 -11.64
C VAL A 302 7.11 8.25 -11.78
N GLN A 303 7.47 9.28 -12.55
CA GLN A 303 8.89 9.67 -12.70
C GLN A 303 9.53 10.05 -11.37
N ILE A 304 8.82 10.80 -10.54
CA ILE A 304 9.27 11.17 -9.20
C ILE A 304 9.38 9.91 -8.32
N GLN A 305 8.36 9.05 -8.34
CA GLN A 305 8.34 7.82 -7.53
C GLN A 305 9.49 6.87 -7.88
N LEU A 306 9.92 6.80 -9.16
CA LEU A 306 11.08 6.01 -9.57
C LEU A 306 12.40 6.48 -8.96
N VAL A 307 12.51 7.77 -8.60
CA VAL A 307 13.67 8.28 -7.85
C VAL A 307 13.53 7.92 -6.38
N VAL A 308 12.34 8.10 -5.80
CA VAL A 308 12.04 7.74 -4.40
C VAL A 308 12.28 6.26 -4.13
N ASP A 309 11.86 5.36 -5.02
CA ASP A 309 12.10 3.91 -4.92
C ASP A 309 13.60 3.57 -4.83
N LYS A 310 14.47 4.30 -5.53
CA LYS A 310 15.93 4.12 -5.41
C LYS A 310 16.45 4.58 -4.05
N VAL A 311 15.90 5.67 -3.50
CA VAL A 311 16.24 6.17 -2.17
C VAL A 311 15.83 5.17 -1.10
N ILE A 312 14.60 4.66 -1.18
CA ILE A 312 14.06 3.66 -0.26
C ILE A 312 14.89 2.37 -0.28
N ARG A 313 15.17 1.80 -1.46
CA ARG A 313 15.95 0.57 -1.58
C ARG A 313 17.36 0.70 -1.01
N ARG A 314 18.00 1.86 -1.20
CA ARG A 314 19.30 2.11 -0.59
C ARG A 314 19.23 2.04 0.93
N SER A 315 18.16 2.59 1.53
CA SER A 315 17.95 2.55 2.97
C SER A 315 17.87 1.11 3.49
N TRP A 316 17.16 0.23 2.77
CA TRP A 316 17.07 -1.20 3.10
C TRP A 316 18.41 -1.93 2.95
N ASP A 317 19.12 -1.72 1.84
CA ASP A 317 20.45 -2.30 1.62
C ASP A 317 21.43 -1.88 2.74
N GLU A 318 21.32 -0.65 3.26
CA GLU A 318 22.13 -0.18 4.39
C GLU A 318 21.79 -0.91 5.70
N SER A 319 20.52 -1.25 5.95
CA SER A 319 20.08 -1.98 7.16
C SER A 319 20.35 -3.49 7.12
N GLU A 320 20.26 -4.15 5.96
CA GLU A 320 20.48 -5.59 5.83
C GLU A 320 21.98 -5.96 5.87
N ILE A 321 22.85 -5.16 5.25
CA ILE A 321 24.27 -5.50 5.12
C ILE A 321 25.03 -5.26 6.44
N THR A 322 24.53 -4.43 7.36
CA THR A 322 25.07 -4.35 8.73
C THR A 322 24.94 -5.67 9.51
N ALA A 323 24.11 -6.61 9.04
CA ALA A 323 23.95 -7.92 9.67
C ALA A 323 24.94 -9.00 9.18
N ASP A 324 25.51 -8.88 7.98
CA ASP A 324 26.24 -10.00 7.34
C ASP A 324 27.71 -9.70 6.96
N GLY A 325 28.27 -8.58 7.44
CA GLY A 325 29.73 -8.32 7.42
C GLY A 325 30.40 -8.34 6.04
N SER A 326 29.65 -8.27 4.94
CA SER A 326 30.22 -8.34 3.59
C SER A 326 30.79 -6.98 3.15
N ASP A 327 32.09 -7.00 2.85
CA ASP A 327 32.92 -5.83 2.53
C ASP A 327 32.75 -5.41 1.05
N VAL A 328 31.51 -5.18 0.62
CA VAL A 328 31.21 -4.71 -0.73
C VAL A 328 31.42 -3.18 -0.81
N PRO A 329 32.24 -2.66 -1.75
CA PRO A 329 32.47 -1.22 -1.88
C PRO A 329 31.15 -0.46 -2.10
N ARG A 330 30.80 0.43 -1.18
CA ARG A 330 29.57 1.24 -1.24
C ARG A 330 29.82 2.59 -1.88
N LEU A 331 28.85 3.09 -2.64
CA LEU A 331 28.84 4.49 -3.06
C LEU A 331 28.62 5.37 -1.82
N PRO A 332 29.49 6.37 -1.52
CA PRO A 332 29.28 7.25 -0.39
C PRO A 332 27.94 7.99 -0.47
N THR A 333 27.28 8.17 0.68
CA THR A 333 25.92 8.76 0.77
C THR A 333 25.85 10.14 0.11
N SER A 334 26.89 10.97 0.20
CA SER A 334 26.96 12.27 -0.46
C SER A 334 26.87 12.16 -1.99
N PHE A 335 27.60 11.23 -2.62
CA PHE A 335 27.52 11.01 -4.07
C PHE A 335 26.15 10.45 -4.49
N PHE A 336 25.57 9.57 -3.67
CA PHE A 336 24.23 9.06 -3.94
C PHE A 336 23.17 10.17 -3.89
N ILE A 337 23.21 11.00 -2.84
CA ILE A 337 22.30 12.15 -2.71
C ILE A 337 22.47 13.07 -3.93
N GLN A 338 23.70 13.41 -4.31
CA GLN A 338 23.97 14.24 -5.47
C GLN A 338 23.40 13.64 -6.78
N ALA A 339 23.55 12.33 -6.99
CA ALA A 339 23.01 11.67 -8.17
C ALA A 339 21.46 11.72 -8.22
N MET A 340 20.79 11.52 -7.08
CA MET A 340 19.33 11.58 -6.99
C MET A 340 18.82 13.02 -7.09
N GLN A 341 19.51 13.99 -6.49
CA GLN A 341 19.23 15.42 -6.66
C GLN A 341 19.23 15.82 -8.14
N LEU A 342 20.24 15.40 -8.90
CA LEU A 342 20.32 15.69 -10.34
C LEU A 342 19.18 15.05 -11.13
N GLN A 343 18.73 13.85 -10.75
CA GLN A 343 17.56 13.21 -11.37
C GLN A 343 16.26 13.98 -11.05
N LEU A 344 16.04 14.39 -9.80
CA LEU A 344 14.88 15.21 -9.43
C LEU A 344 14.90 16.58 -10.12
N GLN A 345 16.05 17.23 -10.20
CA GLN A 345 16.21 18.49 -10.95
C GLN A 345 15.92 18.30 -12.45
N SER A 346 16.39 17.20 -13.04
CA SER A 346 16.08 16.87 -14.43
C SER A 346 14.58 16.69 -14.65
N ILE A 347 13.89 15.99 -13.75
CA ILE A 347 12.43 15.84 -13.80
C ILE A 347 11.78 17.22 -13.69
N ARG A 348 12.17 18.03 -12.70
CA ARG A 348 11.63 19.37 -12.49
C ARG A 348 11.78 20.28 -13.71
N ASN A 349 12.91 20.19 -14.41
CA ASN A 349 13.17 20.98 -15.63
C ASN A 349 12.37 20.48 -16.84
N GLN A 350 11.84 19.25 -16.81
CA GLN A 350 10.98 18.68 -17.86
C GLN A 350 9.48 18.88 -17.59
N ILE A 351 9.10 19.37 -16.40
CA ILE A 351 7.72 19.70 -16.08
C ILE A 351 7.28 20.86 -16.97
N SER A 352 6.14 20.69 -17.64
CA SER A 352 5.59 21.73 -18.49
C SER A 352 5.07 22.91 -17.66
N PRO A 353 5.04 24.15 -18.21
CA PRO A 353 4.59 25.32 -17.46
C PRO A 353 3.19 25.15 -16.85
N GLU A 354 2.30 24.40 -17.50
CA GLU A 354 0.94 24.14 -17.01
C GLU A 354 0.92 23.27 -15.74
N LEU A 355 1.96 22.46 -15.53
CA LEU A 355 2.09 21.57 -14.37
C LEU A 355 3.02 22.12 -13.28
N ALA A 356 3.75 23.20 -13.54
CA ALA A 356 4.72 23.75 -12.60
C ALA A 356 4.09 24.15 -11.24
N GLU A 357 2.84 24.61 -11.27
CA GLU A 357 2.07 24.98 -10.07
C GLU A 357 1.04 23.91 -9.66
N ASN A 358 1.04 22.75 -10.31
CA ASN A 358 0.12 21.68 -9.98
C ASN A 358 0.44 21.14 -8.57
N LYS A 359 -0.49 21.34 -7.62
CA LYS A 359 -0.30 20.97 -6.21
C LYS A 359 0.01 19.48 -6.02
N VAL A 360 -0.56 18.60 -6.84
CA VAL A 360 -0.32 17.15 -6.74
C VAL A 360 1.12 16.83 -7.10
N VAL A 361 1.64 17.40 -8.20
CA VAL A 361 3.06 17.23 -8.58
C VAL A 361 3.98 17.81 -7.50
N LEU A 362 3.64 18.97 -6.93
CA LEU A 362 4.41 19.59 -5.86
C LEU A 362 4.44 18.75 -4.58
N PHE A 363 3.32 18.15 -4.16
CA PHE A 363 3.31 17.22 -3.01
C PHE A 363 4.30 16.08 -3.20
N HIS A 364 4.30 15.46 -4.38
CA HIS A 364 5.23 14.36 -4.68
C HIS A 364 6.68 14.81 -4.80
N LEU A 365 6.95 15.99 -5.39
CA LEU A 365 8.30 16.56 -5.48
C LEU A 365 8.88 16.85 -4.09
N TYR A 366 8.15 17.58 -3.25
CA TYR A 366 8.61 17.89 -1.90
C TYR A 366 8.76 16.63 -1.06
N GLN A 367 7.86 15.66 -1.19
CA GLN A 367 8.01 14.37 -0.52
C GLN A 367 9.29 13.64 -0.97
N ALA A 368 9.62 13.67 -2.27
CA ALA A 368 10.84 13.05 -2.77
C ALA A 368 12.10 13.76 -2.24
N GLU A 369 12.07 15.09 -2.12
CA GLU A 369 13.14 15.86 -1.50
C GLU A 369 13.28 15.54 0.00
N VAL A 370 12.18 15.43 0.75
CA VAL A 370 12.20 15.01 2.16
C VAL A 370 12.82 13.62 2.30
N ALA A 371 12.31 12.63 1.58
CA ALA A 371 12.83 11.25 1.64
C ALA A 371 14.31 11.17 1.26
N LEU A 372 14.75 11.97 0.29
CA LEU A 372 16.15 12.03 -0.13
C LEU A 372 17.07 12.61 0.95
N TYR A 373 16.71 13.77 1.49
CA TYR A 373 17.56 14.50 2.43
C TYR A 373 17.47 14.01 3.87
N GLU A 374 16.39 13.34 4.24
CA GLU A 374 16.23 12.70 5.54
C GLU A 374 17.34 11.67 5.80
N THR A 375 17.91 11.06 4.74
CA THR A 375 19.09 10.19 4.88
C THR A 375 20.29 10.86 5.56
N ALA A 376 20.36 12.20 5.60
CA ALA A 376 21.39 12.94 6.33
C ALA A 376 21.19 12.93 7.86
N LEU A 377 20.00 12.57 8.36
CA LEU A 377 19.71 12.38 9.78
C LEU A 377 20.33 11.08 10.32
N SER A 378 20.60 10.09 9.46
CA SER A 378 21.33 8.88 9.82
C SER A 378 22.73 9.21 10.36
N ARG A 379 23.12 8.61 11.49
CA ARG A 379 24.43 8.86 12.12
C ARG A 379 25.55 8.27 11.27
N SER A 380 26.51 9.10 10.85
CA SER A 380 27.76 8.60 10.28
C SER A 380 28.52 7.79 11.34
N ALA A 381 28.94 6.57 11.00
CA ALA A 381 29.80 5.74 11.85
C ALA A 381 31.19 6.36 12.06
N THR A 382 31.59 7.31 11.21
CA THR A 382 32.83 8.07 11.37
C THR A 382 32.58 9.29 12.25
N ARG A 383 33.19 9.30 13.45
CA ARG A 383 33.43 10.54 14.20
C ARG A 383 34.39 11.40 13.38
N VAL A 384 33.84 12.21 12.50
CA VAL A 384 34.58 13.34 11.94
C VAL A 384 34.56 14.42 13.01
N GLU A 385 35.73 14.79 13.54
CA GLU A 385 35.86 15.86 14.54
C GLU A 385 35.52 17.24 13.93
N ASP A 386 35.53 17.35 12.60
CA ASP A 386 35.18 18.54 11.84
C ASP A 386 33.70 18.62 11.44
N VAL A 387 33.21 19.86 11.27
CA VAL A 387 31.87 20.17 10.78
C VAL A 387 31.71 19.71 9.33
N ASP A 388 30.82 18.74 9.09
CA ASP A 388 30.45 18.30 7.75
C ASP A 388 29.45 19.27 7.10
N VAL A 389 29.97 20.27 6.38
CA VAL A 389 29.18 21.29 5.67
C VAL A 389 28.22 20.67 4.65
N THR A 390 28.60 19.55 4.02
CA THR A 390 27.75 18.88 3.03
C THR A 390 26.53 18.28 3.71
N ARG A 391 26.73 17.61 4.85
CA ARG A 391 25.63 17.10 5.66
C ARG A 391 24.71 18.21 6.15
N LEU A 392 25.27 19.32 6.66
CA LEU A 392 24.47 20.47 7.08
C LEU A 392 23.61 21.01 5.92
N SER A 393 24.19 21.10 4.71
CA SER A 393 23.44 21.54 3.53
C SER A 393 22.24 20.62 3.21
N HIS A 394 22.40 19.30 3.37
CA HIS A 394 21.31 18.35 3.20
C HIS A 394 20.26 18.47 4.30
N LEU A 395 20.66 18.68 5.56
CA LEU A 395 19.70 18.90 6.66
C LEU A 395 18.85 20.16 6.45
N TYR A 396 19.45 21.26 6.00
CA TYR A 396 18.70 22.48 5.66
C TYR A 396 17.81 22.28 4.41
N ALA A 397 18.26 21.49 3.42
CA ALA A 397 17.43 21.13 2.29
C ALA A 397 16.23 20.25 2.70
N CYS A 398 16.43 19.31 3.65
CA CYS A 398 15.36 18.54 4.25
C CYS A 398 14.35 19.46 4.95
N LEU A 399 14.83 20.38 5.79
CA LEU A 399 13.98 21.35 6.48
C LEU A 399 13.14 22.19 5.51
N ALA A 400 13.77 22.69 4.44
CA ALA A 400 13.08 23.47 3.42
C ALA A 400 12.01 22.65 2.71
N ALA A 401 12.32 21.40 2.32
CA ALA A 401 11.36 20.50 1.66
C ALA A 401 10.18 20.14 2.59
N THR A 402 10.47 19.78 3.85
CA THR A 402 9.45 19.48 4.87
C THR A 402 8.54 20.68 5.11
N LYS A 403 9.12 21.89 5.23
CA LYS A 403 8.34 23.12 5.37
C LYS A 403 7.45 23.37 4.14
N ASN A 404 8.01 23.30 2.93
CA ASN A 404 7.26 23.55 1.71
C ASN A 404 6.10 22.56 1.56
N TRP A 405 6.31 21.28 1.92
CA TRP A 405 5.26 20.28 1.90
C TRP A 405 4.13 20.61 2.91
N LEU A 406 4.48 20.98 4.15
CA LEU A 406 3.50 21.35 5.19
C LEU A 406 2.76 22.66 4.86
N ASP A 407 3.45 23.66 4.32
CA ASP A 407 2.84 24.92 3.85
C ASP A 407 1.87 24.63 2.69
N LEU A 408 2.24 23.76 1.75
CA LEU A 408 1.37 23.34 0.65
C LEU A 408 0.12 22.62 1.16
N LEU A 409 0.28 21.71 2.12
CA LEU A 409 -0.84 21.05 2.81
C LEU A 409 -1.78 22.09 3.40
N LEU A 410 -1.26 23.01 4.22
CA LEU A 410 -2.06 24.04 4.90
C LEU A 410 -2.72 25.05 3.95
N ALA A 411 -2.18 25.22 2.74
CA ALA A 411 -2.74 26.04 1.67
C ALA A 411 -3.85 25.34 0.85
N VAL A 412 -4.06 24.03 1.03
CA VAL A 412 -5.23 23.33 0.49
C VAL A 412 -6.45 23.67 1.35
N SER A 413 -7.59 23.94 0.73
CA SER A 413 -8.82 24.23 1.46
C SER A 413 -9.34 22.96 2.15
N PRO A 414 -9.91 23.05 3.37
CA PRO A 414 -10.29 21.89 4.15
C PRO A 414 -11.25 20.94 3.42
N GLU A 415 -12.20 21.46 2.65
CA GLU A 415 -13.17 20.66 1.90
C GLU A 415 -12.53 19.80 0.79
N LYS A 416 -11.31 20.13 0.36
CA LYS A 416 -10.56 19.34 -0.64
C LYS A 416 -9.78 18.18 -0.03
N TYR A 417 -9.65 18.10 1.30
CA TYR A 417 -8.92 17.03 1.99
C TYR A 417 -9.53 15.65 1.71
N VAL A 418 -10.86 15.57 1.56
CA VAL A 418 -11.57 14.32 1.24
C VAL A 418 -11.19 13.73 -0.13
N SER A 419 -10.55 14.52 -1.00
CA SER A 419 -10.01 14.05 -2.29
C SER A 419 -8.57 13.56 -2.20
N LEU A 420 -7.87 13.82 -1.09
CA LEU A 420 -6.47 13.40 -0.92
C LEU A 420 -6.39 11.87 -0.80
N PRO A 421 -5.56 11.19 -1.61
CA PRO A 421 -5.33 9.77 -1.47
C PRO A 421 -4.49 9.48 -0.23
N VAL A 422 -4.55 8.24 0.24
CA VAL A 422 -3.85 7.74 1.42
C VAL A 422 -2.34 7.98 1.34
N THR A 423 -1.77 7.97 0.13
CA THR A 423 -0.35 8.25 -0.10
C THR A 423 0.04 9.66 0.32
N ILE A 424 -0.81 10.66 0.10
CA ILE A 424 -0.57 12.04 0.56
C ILE A 424 -0.92 12.16 2.05
N ILE A 425 -1.97 11.50 2.51
CA ILE A 425 -2.35 11.52 3.94
C ILE A 425 -1.21 10.97 4.82
N PHE A 426 -0.55 9.88 4.42
CA PHE A 426 0.60 9.34 5.15
C PHE A 426 1.83 10.23 5.12
N GLN A 427 1.99 11.05 4.08
CA GLN A 427 3.08 12.03 4.04
C GLN A 427 2.93 13.10 5.12
N ILE A 428 1.72 13.34 5.66
CA ILE A 428 1.54 14.21 6.84
C ILE A 428 2.37 13.67 7.99
N SER A 429 2.17 12.40 8.34
CA SER A 429 2.90 11.72 9.40
C SER A 429 4.41 11.75 9.19
N HIS A 430 4.85 11.47 7.97
CA HIS A 430 6.26 11.50 7.58
C HIS A 430 6.88 12.89 7.76
N CYS A 431 6.23 13.94 7.22
CA CYS A 431 6.73 15.31 7.34
C CYS A 431 6.71 15.83 8.78
N MET A 432 5.71 15.44 9.58
CA MET A 432 5.69 15.75 11.01
C MET A 432 6.84 15.06 11.76
N SER A 433 7.16 13.81 11.42
CA SER A 433 8.30 13.07 11.98
C SER A 433 9.63 13.69 11.57
N ALA A 434 9.81 14.00 10.29
CA ALA A 434 11.01 14.67 9.78
C ALA A 434 11.23 16.03 10.47
N LEU A 435 10.17 16.84 10.64
CA LEU A 435 10.26 18.11 11.35
C LEU A 435 10.62 17.92 12.83
N PHE A 436 10.03 16.92 13.49
CA PHE A 436 10.39 16.55 14.86
C PHE A 436 11.87 16.17 14.98
N HIS A 437 12.36 15.31 14.08
CA HIS A 437 13.76 14.92 14.03
C HIS A 437 14.64 16.13 13.81
N LEU A 438 14.39 16.96 12.80
CA LEU A 438 15.18 18.18 12.54
C LEU A 438 15.21 19.15 13.73
N SER A 439 14.11 19.26 14.48
CA SER A 439 13.99 20.13 15.65
C SER A 439 14.76 19.61 16.88
N THR A 440 14.95 18.30 16.97
CA THR A 440 15.59 17.63 18.11
C THR A 440 16.99 17.12 17.81
N PHE A 441 17.35 17.04 16.53
CA PHE A 441 18.63 16.55 16.04
C PHE A 441 19.78 17.40 16.58
N ASP A 442 20.88 16.74 16.92
CA ASP A 442 22.06 17.40 17.48
C ASP A 442 23.32 16.91 16.76
N CYS A 443 24.01 17.84 16.11
CA CYS A 443 25.33 17.61 15.53
C CYS A 443 26.12 18.92 15.42
N PRO A 444 27.46 18.86 15.33
CA PRO A 444 28.29 20.05 15.20
C PRO A 444 27.85 20.94 14.03
N GLY A 445 27.53 22.20 14.34
CA GLY A 445 27.12 23.22 13.36
C GLY A 445 25.64 23.23 12.99
N TRP A 446 24.80 22.33 13.51
CA TRP A 446 23.35 22.38 13.32
C TRP A 446 22.67 23.36 14.27
N ASP A 447 21.98 24.37 13.72
CA ASP A 447 21.28 25.40 14.50
C ASP A 447 19.80 25.03 14.69
N ARG A 448 19.47 24.43 15.84
CA ARG A 448 18.09 24.10 16.23
C ARG A 448 17.19 25.33 16.38
N GLU A 449 17.74 26.49 16.74
CA GLU A 449 16.94 27.71 16.80
C GLU A 449 16.58 28.21 15.39
N ALA A 450 17.46 28.03 14.41
CA ALA A 450 17.12 28.30 13.00
C ALA A 450 15.99 27.41 12.50
N VAL A 451 15.95 26.15 12.94
CA VAL A 451 14.82 25.24 12.67
C VAL A 451 13.53 25.83 13.23
N ALA A 452 13.50 26.18 14.52
CA ALA A 452 12.32 26.77 15.16
C ALA A 452 11.87 28.09 14.51
N ARG A 453 12.82 28.94 14.08
CA ARG A 453 12.52 30.19 13.34
C ARG A 453 11.92 29.93 11.96
N THR A 454 12.29 28.83 11.30
CA THR A 454 11.86 28.51 9.93
C THR A 454 10.55 27.73 9.93
N ALA A 455 10.46 26.70 10.77
CA ALA A 455 9.35 25.78 10.87
C ALA A 455 9.15 25.38 12.34
N ASP A 456 8.47 26.23 13.10
CA ASP A 456 8.16 25.95 14.51
C ASP A 456 7.24 24.71 14.61
N LEU A 457 7.76 23.63 15.20
CA LEU A 457 7.06 22.35 15.29
C LEU A 457 5.72 22.49 16.03
N GLN A 458 5.67 23.26 17.11
CA GLN A 458 4.45 23.38 17.91
C GLN A 458 3.35 24.14 17.15
N SER A 459 3.70 25.27 16.54
CA SER A 459 2.81 26.09 15.73
C SER A 459 2.31 25.34 14.50
N ILE A 460 3.19 24.65 13.76
CA ILE A 460 2.79 23.89 12.57
C ILE A 460 1.91 22.71 12.96
N SER A 461 2.27 21.94 13.99
CA SER A 461 1.39 20.86 14.49
C SER A 461 -0.01 21.37 14.81
N GLN A 462 -0.12 22.51 15.50
CA GLN A 462 -1.43 23.07 15.85
C GLN A 462 -2.22 23.50 14.61
N GLN A 463 -1.56 24.08 13.60
CA GLN A 463 -2.20 24.42 12.33
C GLN A 463 -2.70 23.17 11.60
N VAL A 464 -1.90 22.09 11.57
CA VAL A 464 -2.31 20.82 10.96
C VAL A 464 -3.49 20.20 11.72
N ILE A 465 -3.46 20.18 13.06
CA ILE A 465 -4.58 19.71 13.89
C ILE A 465 -5.86 20.48 13.55
N ASN A 466 -5.82 21.81 13.63
CA ASN A 466 -6.97 22.66 13.35
C ASN A 466 -7.50 22.44 11.94
N ARG A 467 -6.60 22.23 10.98
CA ARG A 467 -6.97 21.99 9.59
C ARG A 467 -7.68 20.65 9.44
N LEU A 468 -7.16 19.57 10.02
CA LEU A 468 -7.78 18.25 10.00
C LEU A 468 -9.15 18.25 10.71
N ASP A 469 -9.27 18.88 11.88
CA ASP A 469 -10.54 19.01 12.61
C ASP A 469 -11.61 19.77 11.83
N SER A 470 -11.21 20.73 10.98
CA SER A 470 -12.15 21.52 10.17
C SER A 470 -12.70 20.78 8.94
N VAL A 471 -12.12 19.64 8.54
CA VAL A 471 -12.47 18.96 7.28
C VAL A 471 -13.91 18.45 7.30
N ALA A 472 -14.35 17.86 8.41
CA ALA A 472 -15.68 17.26 8.50
C ALA A 472 -16.78 18.31 8.27
N GLU A 473 -16.67 19.46 8.92
CA GLU A 473 -17.61 20.57 8.74
C GLU A 473 -17.53 21.13 7.32
N ALA A 474 -16.33 21.44 6.82
CA ALA A 474 -16.15 22.06 5.52
C ALA A 474 -16.62 21.19 4.33
N ALA A 475 -16.43 19.86 4.42
CA ALA A 475 -16.89 18.92 3.40
C ALA A 475 -18.36 18.49 3.57
N GLY A 476 -18.98 18.83 4.71
CA GLY A 476 -20.34 18.44 5.06
C GLY A 476 -20.46 16.95 5.41
N ILE A 477 -19.46 16.38 6.09
CA ILE A 477 -19.48 15.01 6.61
C ILE A 477 -20.48 14.93 7.77
N GLN A 478 -21.36 13.94 7.72
CA GLN A 478 -22.43 13.74 8.69
C GLN A 478 -22.01 12.64 9.67
N ASN A 479 -21.64 13.06 10.87
CA ASN A 479 -21.19 12.20 11.97
C ASN A 479 -22.36 11.58 12.73
N GLU A 480 -23.18 10.78 12.06
CA GLU A 480 -24.41 10.18 12.62
C GLU A 480 -24.18 8.87 13.41
N GLY A 481 -22.98 8.66 13.97
CA GLY A 481 -22.62 7.42 14.66
C GLY A 481 -21.66 7.63 15.85
N THR A 482 -21.39 6.56 16.59
CA THR A 482 -20.49 6.58 17.77
C THR A 482 -19.04 6.82 17.41
N ASP A 483 -18.64 6.44 16.20
CA ASP A 483 -17.23 6.36 15.86
C ASP A 483 -16.68 7.71 15.39
N GLY A 484 -17.49 8.64 14.86
CA GLY A 484 -16.99 9.91 14.29
C GLY A 484 -16.14 9.74 13.03
N ASP A 485 -15.80 10.84 12.36
CA ASP A 485 -15.06 10.84 11.09
C ASP A 485 -13.55 10.60 11.27
N SER A 486 -12.90 10.14 10.19
CA SER A 486 -11.46 9.86 10.19
C SER A 486 -10.58 11.10 10.34
N TRP A 487 -11.04 12.28 9.95
CA TRP A 487 -10.24 13.52 9.99
C TRP A 487 -10.13 14.06 11.41
N SER A 488 -11.25 14.16 12.13
CA SER A 488 -11.29 14.51 13.55
C SER A 488 -10.48 13.52 14.40
N LYS A 489 -10.53 12.22 14.05
CA LYS A 489 -9.66 11.22 14.67
C LYS A 489 -8.19 11.49 14.41
N ALA A 490 -7.80 11.69 13.15
CA ALA A 490 -6.42 11.97 12.77
C ALA A 490 -5.88 13.21 13.50
N ALA A 491 -6.68 14.28 13.61
CA ALA A 491 -6.34 15.47 14.38
C ALA A 491 -6.06 15.14 15.86
N SER A 492 -6.88 14.29 16.48
CA SER A 492 -6.70 13.86 17.88
C SER A 492 -5.43 13.03 18.14
N PHE A 493 -4.81 12.47 17.10
CA PHE A 493 -3.59 11.67 17.22
C PHE A 493 -2.31 12.51 17.30
N ILE A 494 -2.25 13.66 16.63
CA ILE A 494 -1.04 14.50 16.61
C ILE A 494 -0.61 14.97 18.01
N PRO A 495 -1.51 15.45 18.90
CA PRO A 495 -1.12 15.80 20.27
C PRO A 495 -0.58 14.61 21.08
N LYS A 496 -1.16 13.42 20.88
CA LYS A 496 -0.70 12.19 21.56
C LYS A 496 0.72 11.83 21.13
N LEU A 497 1.01 11.99 19.83
CA LEU A 497 2.33 11.81 19.27
C LEU A 497 3.33 12.80 19.87
N GLN A 498 2.98 14.09 19.94
CA GLN A 498 3.83 15.11 20.56
C GLN A 498 4.09 14.83 22.04
N ALA A 499 3.09 14.39 22.80
CA ALA A 499 3.26 14.02 24.20
C ALA A 499 4.20 12.80 24.36
N SER A 500 4.08 11.81 23.47
CA SER A 500 4.99 10.65 23.43
C SER A 500 6.43 11.05 23.13
N TRP A 501 6.62 11.98 22.18
CA TRP A 501 7.93 12.54 21.88
C TRP A 501 8.55 13.29 23.06
N ALA A 502 7.77 14.15 23.72
CA ALA A 502 8.23 14.95 24.85
C ALA A 502 8.65 14.07 26.05
N SER A 503 7.89 13.01 26.36
CA SER A 503 8.23 12.10 27.46
C SER A 503 9.52 11.32 27.19
N LYS A 504 9.76 10.91 25.94
CA LYS A 504 10.99 10.21 25.54
C LYS A 504 12.23 11.10 25.62
N LEU A 505 12.12 12.36 25.17
CA LEU A 505 13.22 13.33 25.28
C LEU A 505 13.60 13.57 26.74
N LEU A 506 12.60 13.67 27.63
CA LEU A 506 12.84 13.83 29.07
C LEU A 506 13.54 12.60 29.66
N ASN A 507 13.09 11.40 29.30
CA ASN A 507 13.70 10.15 29.76
C ASN A 507 15.14 9.98 29.27
N ALA A 508 15.44 10.33 28.02
CA ALA A 508 16.79 10.31 27.47
C ALA A 508 17.71 11.31 28.21
N ALA A 509 17.23 12.52 28.50
CA ALA A 509 17.98 13.51 29.28
C ALA A 509 18.24 13.07 30.73
N THR A 510 17.32 12.31 31.35
CA THR A 510 17.54 11.76 32.69
C THR A 510 18.54 10.59 32.71
N MET A 511 18.59 9.77 31.66
CA MET A 511 19.56 8.67 31.56
C MET A 511 21.00 9.18 31.31
N ASP A 512 21.17 10.34 30.67
CA ASP A 512 22.47 11.00 30.49
C ASP A 512 23.06 11.55 31.81
N SER A 513 22.30 11.57 32.90
CA SER A 513 22.74 12.06 34.22
C SER A 513 23.29 10.98 35.18
N MET A 514 23.31 9.71 34.75
CA MET A 514 24.00 8.61 35.44
C MET A 514 25.04 8.01 34.47
N GLU A 515 26.32 8.05 34.84
CA GLU A 515 27.50 7.87 33.96
C GLU A 515 27.48 6.67 32.99
N GLN A 516 28.03 6.92 31.79
CA GLN A 516 28.69 6.02 30.84
C GLN A 516 28.07 4.61 30.68
N SER A 517 27.00 4.54 29.91
CA SER A 517 26.68 3.32 29.14
C SER A 517 26.31 3.70 27.71
N SER A 518 27.02 3.11 26.76
CA SER A 518 26.95 3.37 25.34
C SER A 518 25.75 2.64 24.72
N SER A 519 24.56 3.21 24.85
CA SER A 519 23.43 2.95 23.97
C SER A 519 22.34 3.99 24.23
N LEU A 520 22.03 4.80 23.22
CA LEU A 520 20.81 5.61 23.23
C LEU A 520 19.60 4.66 23.26
N PRO A 521 18.48 5.05 23.92
CA PRO A 521 17.31 4.20 24.03
C PRO A 521 16.79 3.87 22.63
N SER A 522 16.92 2.59 22.28
CA SER A 522 16.24 1.92 21.18
C SER A 522 14.78 2.38 21.16
N VAL A 523 14.35 2.97 20.05
CA VAL A 523 12.94 3.30 19.86
C VAL A 523 12.21 1.95 19.76
N ASP A 524 11.44 1.64 20.80
CA ASP A 524 10.79 0.35 21.00
C ASP A 524 9.38 0.29 20.35
N GLU A 525 9.02 -0.91 19.87
CA GLU A 525 7.91 -1.28 18.96
C GLU A 525 6.54 -0.70 19.33
N GLY A 526 6.25 -0.45 20.61
CA GLY A 526 4.95 0.05 21.08
C GLY A 526 4.58 1.48 20.64
N PHE A 527 5.58 2.28 20.25
CA PHE A 527 5.40 3.65 19.71
C PHE A 527 4.83 3.65 18.29
N LEU A 528 5.23 2.66 17.50
CA LEU A 528 4.72 2.44 16.15
C LEU A 528 3.33 1.82 16.23
N GLU A 529 3.07 0.84 17.11
CA GLU A 529 1.73 0.24 17.28
C GLU A 529 0.62 1.25 17.63
N THR A 530 0.94 2.32 18.37
CA THR A 530 -0.10 3.26 18.86
C THR A 530 -0.46 4.34 17.82
N TYR A 531 0.52 4.79 17.02
CA TYR A 531 0.31 5.73 15.91
C TYR A 531 -0.03 5.01 14.59
N LEU A 532 0.32 3.72 14.52
CA LEU A 532 0.25 2.83 13.35
C LEU A 532 -0.49 1.53 13.71
N ASN A 533 -1.55 1.65 14.51
CA ASN A 533 -2.69 0.73 14.42
C ASN A 533 -3.39 0.80 13.03
N TRP A 534 -2.76 1.51 12.08
CA TRP A 534 -2.66 1.15 10.67
C TRP A 534 -1.60 0.05 10.44
N PRO A 535 -1.98 -1.24 10.28
CA PRO A 535 -1.08 -2.39 10.46
C PRO A 535 0.11 -2.55 9.49
N ASP A 536 0.42 -1.55 8.65
CA ASP A 536 1.48 -1.66 7.63
C ASP A 536 2.48 -0.52 7.67
N ALA A 537 2.32 0.43 8.58
CA ALA A 537 3.16 1.63 8.63
C ALA A 537 4.27 1.55 9.70
N ALA A 538 4.32 0.49 10.53
CA ALA A 538 5.41 0.22 11.49
C ALA A 538 6.79 0.26 10.80
N TRP A 539 6.82 -0.21 9.55
CA TRP A 539 8.02 -0.36 8.76
C TRP A 539 8.54 0.96 8.13
N LEU A 540 7.74 2.03 8.05
CA LEU A 540 8.18 3.34 7.51
C LEU A 540 9.42 3.88 8.21
N MET A 541 9.71 3.38 9.43
CA MET A 541 10.81 3.83 10.27
C MET A 541 11.88 2.77 10.50
N GLU A 542 11.66 1.49 10.19
CA GLU A 542 12.58 0.40 10.59
C GLU A 542 14.01 0.47 10.02
N PRO A 543 14.24 0.98 8.79
CA PRO A 543 15.61 1.16 8.30
C PRO A 543 16.41 2.20 9.10
N LEU A 544 15.72 3.17 9.74
CA LEU A 544 16.34 4.16 10.64
C LEU A 544 16.59 3.59 12.05
N MET A 545 16.06 2.41 12.36
CA MET A 545 16.02 1.87 13.72
C MET A 545 17.06 0.76 13.89
N LEU A 546 17.29 -0.06 12.85
CA LEU A 546 18.29 -1.14 12.87
C LEU A 546 19.74 -0.64 12.87
N GLY A 547 19.99 0.61 12.46
CA GLY A 547 21.31 1.25 12.59
C GLY A 547 21.71 1.62 14.03
N THR A 548 20.83 1.39 15.02
CA THR A 548 21.08 1.78 16.42
C THR A 548 21.32 0.61 17.38
N GLN A 549 21.20 -0.64 16.94
CA GLN A 549 21.30 -1.80 17.84
C GLN A 549 22.61 -2.61 17.78
N ASN A 550 23.46 -2.48 16.76
CA ASN A 550 24.70 -3.27 16.69
C ASN A 550 25.94 -2.38 16.68
N GLY A 551 26.43 -2.06 17.87
CA GLY A 551 27.64 -1.29 18.08
C GLY A 551 28.06 -1.29 19.55
N VAL A 552 28.21 -2.47 20.15
CA VAL A 552 29.05 -2.71 21.33
C VAL A 552 29.94 -3.90 21.04
#